data_AF-A0A1B6H388-F1
#
_entry.id   AF-A0A1B6H388-F1
#
_cell.length_a   1.000
_cell.length_b   1.000
_cell.length_c   1.000
_cell.angle_alpha   90.00
_cell.angle_beta   90.00
_cell.angle_gamma   90.00
#
_symmetry.space_group_name_H-M   'P 1'
#
loop_
_entity.id
_entity.type
_entity.pdbx_description
1 polymer ?
#
loop_
_entity_poly.entity_id
_entity_poly.type
_entity_poly.pdbx_seq_one_letter_code
_entity_poly.pdbx_strand_id
1 'polypeptide(L)'
;LLRLLAESVAEKAQQVVERVRDSALLGRLRAIIRSLRARRSSGSGRLSPVIKRKSLSPISFPNPFGPYRPCTTARRRFNRSSLVAVHQMMEPDEKGEGSVNIASSSNILLTEQHAADVAGEIPAMDALSLVSTDVISTLPVLVERPFVMSVNPWKSTDIYNQELLSYSLPRDFVIKAKDNPNVVPLMVNRYFHSDLEIRVQLNANKFMMGQLQISWYYQPDLDKNFKNRNNVANNSQTLHTILNAGTSNEAVLRVPYRYYKPIMEVGAREDKETP
;
A
#
# COMPACT_ATOMS: atom_id res chain seq x y z
N LEU A 1 -42.82 5.59 -3.31
CA LEU A 1 -41.55 4.88 -3.00
C LEU A 1 -40.83 4.40 -4.25
N LEU A 2 -41.45 3.61 -5.15
CA LEU A 2 -40.81 3.17 -6.40
C LEU A 2 -40.46 4.30 -7.40
N ARG A 3 -41.23 5.40 -7.45
CA ARG A 3 -40.90 6.58 -8.28
C ARG A 3 -39.69 7.37 -7.79
N LEU A 4 -39.48 7.43 -6.47
CA LEU A 4 -38.35 8.18 -5.86
C LEU A 4 -37.02 7.44 -6.01
N LEU A 5 -37.05 6.10 -6.10
CA LEU A 5 -35.87 5.31 -6.42
C LEU A 5 -35.47 5.43 -7.89
N ALA A 6 -36.43 5.63 -8.81
CA ALA A 6 -36.14 5.82 -10.22
C ALA A 6 -35.48 7.18 -10.53
N GLU A 7 -35.88 8.24 -9.83
CA GLU A 7 -35.24 9.57 -9.96
C GLU A 7 -33.83 9.61 -9.33
N SER A 8 -33.62 8.91 -8.21
CA SER A 8 -32.29 8.80 -7.58
C SER A 8 -31.26 8.03 -8.43
N VAL A 9 -31.71 7.03 -9.18
CA VAL A 9 -30.85 6.28 -10.12
C VAL A 9 -30.55 7.10 -11.38
N ALA A 10 -31.51 7.93 -11.82
CA ALA A 10 -31.31 8.83 -12.96
C ALA A 10 -30.30 9.96 -12.66
N GLU A 11 -30.33 10.54 -11.45
CA GLU A 11 -29.36 11.58 -11.06
C GLU A 11 -27.93 11.04 -10.87
N LYS A 12 -27.77 9.78 -10.41
CA LYS A 12 -26.44 9.14 -10.30
C LYS A 12 -25.84 8.72 -11.64
N ALA A 13 -26.62 8.66 -12.71
CA ALA A 13 -26.12 8.33 -14.04
C ALA A 13 -25.47 9.52 -14.78
N GLN A 14 -25.60 10.75 -14.27
CA GLN A 14 -25.19 11.98 -14.97
C GLN A 14 -23.83 12.57 -14.56
N GLN A 15 -22.99 11.80 -13.85
CA GLN A 15 -21.61 12.20 -13.52
C GLN A 15 -20.56 11.17 -13.94
N VAL A 16 -20.70 10.61 -15.14
CA VAL A 16 -19.53 10.04 -15.83
C VAL A 16 -19.00 11.12 -16.76
N VAL A 17 -18.07 11.94 -16.25
CA VAL A 17 -17.26 12.82 -17.09
C VAL A 17 -16.46 11.93 -18.02
N GLU A 18 -16.92 11.80 -19.25
CA GLU A 18 -16.22 11.13 -20.33
C GLU A 18 -14.90 11.86 -20.54
N ARG A 19 -13.81 11.33 -19.96
CA ARG A 19 -12.46 11.84 -20.19
C ARG A 19 -12.15 11.57 -21.66
N VAL A 20 -12.38 12.56 -22.52
CA VAL A 20 -11.98 12.57 -23.92
C VAL A 20 -10.47 12.29 -23.94
N ARG A 21 -10.12 11.07 -24.33
CA ARG A 21 -8.73 10.64 -24.41
C ARG A 21 -8.09 11.36 -25.59
N ASP A 22 -7.18 12.27 -25.28
CA ASP A 22 -6.51 13.12 -26.27
C ASP A 22 -5.75 12.23 -27.28
N SER A 23 -6.32 12.07 -28.48
CA SER A 23 -5.90 11.08 -29.47
C SER A 23 -4.48 11.35 -29.98
N ALA A 24 -4.05 12.61 -29.95
CA ALA A 24 -2.71 13.05 -30.28
C ALA A 24 -1.66 12.54 -29.27
N LEU A 25 -1.97 12.56 -27.97
CA LEU A 25 -1.08 12.06 -26.92
C LEU A 25 -0.97 10.52 -26.97
N LEU A 26 -2.09 9.83 -27.21
CA LEU A 26 -2.09 8.39 -27.43
C LEU A 26 -1.28 7.99 -28.67
N GLY A 27 -1.37 8.77 -29.76
CA GLY A 27 -0.55 8.58 -30.96
C GLY A 27 0.94 8.70 -30.68
N ARG A 28 1.35 9.75 -29.95
CA ARG A 28 2.75 9.97 -29.54
C ARG A 28 3.26 8.86 -28.62
N LEU A 29 2.47 8.43 -27.64
CA LEU A 29 2.82 7.34 -26.74
C LEU A 29 3.03 6.02 -27.49
N ARG A 30 2.14 5.70 -28.45
CA ARG A 30 2.25 4.51 -29.30
C ARG A 30 3.47 4.56 -30.22
N ALA A 31 3.90 5.75 -30.67
CA ALA A 31 5.12 5.90 -31.47
C ALA A 31 6.38 5.68 -30.62
N ILE A 32 6.41 6.20 -29.39
CA ILE A 32 7.52 6.01 -28.44
C ILE A 32 7.65 4.53 -28.04
N ILE A 33 6.54 3.85 -27.74
CA ILE A 33 6.56 2.43 -27.39
C ILE A 33 7.07 1.57 -28.57
N ARG A 34 6.66 1.91 -29.81
CA ARG A 34 7.16 1.21 -31.01
C ARG A 34 8.65 1.43 -31.24
N SER A 35 9.17 2.64 -31.05
CA SER A 35 10.61 2.91 -31.22
C SER A 35 11.46 2.25 -30.15
N LEU A 36 10.98 2.16 -28.91
CA LEU A 36 11.66 1.46 -27.82
C LEU A 36 11.65 -0.07 -28.01
N ARG A 37 10.55 -0.63 -28.54
CA ARG A 37 10.49 -2.07 -28.90
C ARG A 37 11.43 -2.40 -30.07
N ALA A 38 11.43 -1.57 -31.13
CA ALA A 38 12.32 -1.76 -32.27
C ALA A 38 13.80 -1.71 -31.87
N ARG A 39 14.16 -0.83 -30.92
CA ARG A 39 15.52 -0.75 -30.35
C ARG A 39 15.90 -1.95 -29.48
N ARG A 40 14.94 -2.60 -28.80
CA ARG A 40 15.20 -3.85 -28.06
C ARG A 40 15.42 -5.04 -28.99
N SER A 41 14.67 -5.13 -30.09
CA SER A 41 14.82 -6.22 -31.06
C SER A 41 16.10 -6.13 -31.90
N SER A 42 16.72 -4.94 -32.03
CA SER A 42 17.91 -4.73 -32.85
C SER A 42 19.25 -4.97 -32.13
N GLY A 43 19.25 -5.53 -30.91
CA GLY A 43 20.44 -6.13 -30.29
C GLY A 43 21.68 -5.25 -30.10
N SER A 44 21.58 -3.92 -30.22
CA SER A 44 22.72 -3.02 -30.04
C SER A 44 22.71 -2.42 -28.63
N GLY A 45 23.48 -3.05 -27.73
CA GLY A 45 23.80 -2.47 -26.43
C GLY A 45 24.74 -1.29 -26.57
N ARG A 46 24.36 -0.14 -26.00
CA ARG A 46 25.21 0.79 -25.23
C ARG A 46 24.40 1.97 -24.66
N LEU A 47 24.95 2.51 -23.59
CA LEU A 47 24.40 3.39 -22.56
C LEU A 47 23.88 4.77 -23.05
N SER A 48 22.88 5.28 -22.31
CA SER A 48 22.42 6.68 -22.08
C SER A 48 22.22 7.66 -23.26
N PRO A 49 21.07 8.38 -23.33
CA PRO A 49 20.94 9.49 -24.27
C PRO A 49 21.53 10.79 -23.68
N VAL A 50 22.70 11.18 -24.19
CA VAL A 50 23.13 12.58 -24.19
C VAL A 50 22.27 13.34 -25.20
N ILE A 51 21.48 14.30 -24.72
CA ILE A 51 20.70 15.21 -25.57
C ILE A 51 21.68 16.19 -26.24
N LYS A 52 22.12 15.89 -27.46
CA LYS A 52 22.84 16.85 -28.31
C LYS A 52 21.86 17.89 -28.83
N ARG A 53 21.89 19.11 -28.28
CA ARG A 53 21.30 20.30 -28.90
C ARG A 53 22.05 20.56 -30.22
N LYS A 54 21.36 20.42 -31.35
CA LYS A 54 21.87 20.92 -32.63
C LYS A 54 21.85 22.46 -32.57
N SER A 55 23.03 23.07 -32.71
CA SER A 55 23.18 24.47 -33.05
C SER A 55 22.59 24.71 -34.45
N LEU A 56 21.64 25.63 -34.56
CA LEU A 56 21.21 26.17 -35.84
C LEU A 56 22.10 27.38 -36.15
N SER A 57 22.84 27.31 -37.25
CA SER A 57 23.50 28.45 -37.86
C SER A 57 22.46 29.40 -38.50
N PRO A 58 22.73 30.71 -38.58
CA PRO A 58 21.78 31.67 -39.12
C PRO A 58 21.84 31.66 -40.65
N ILE A 59 20.71 31.42 -41.30
CA ILE A 59 20.52 31.72 -42.71
C ILE A 59 19.92 33.13 -42.80
N SER A 60 20.63 34.02 -43.48
CA SER A 60 20.21 35.37 -43.80
C SER A 60 19.16 35.36 -44.90
N PHE A 61 18.01 36.00 -44.64
CA PHE A 61 17.09 36.45 -45.68
C PHE A 61 16.84 37.97 -45.50
N PRO A 62 16.68 38.72 -46.60
CA PRO A 62 16.58 40.18 -46.55
C PRO A 62 15.17 40.63 -46.09
N ASN A 63 15.14 41.64 -45.23
CA ASN A 63 13.94 42.36 -44.79
C ASN A 63 13.22 43.05 -45.96
N PRO A 64 11.90 42.85 -46.17
CA PRO A 64 11.13 43.65 -47.11
C PRO A 64 10.28 44.77 -46.47
N PHE A 65 10.43 45.08 -45.17
CA PHE A 65 9.66 46.16 -44.54
C PHE A 65 10.55 47.11 -43.73
N GLY A 66 10.46 48.39 -44.09
CA GLY A 66 11.19 49.53 -43.54
C GLY A 66 10.76 49.96 -42.12
N PRO A 67 11.10 51.20 -41.70
CA PRO A 67 11.59 51.47 -40.36
C PRO A 67 10.50 51.57 -39.28
N TYR A 68 10.94 51.23 -38.07
CA TYR A 68 10.29 51.33 -36.77
C TYR A 68 9.20 52.41 -36.62
N ARG A 69 8.00 51.97 -36.23
CA ARG A 69 7.07 52.75 -35.40
C ARG A 69 7.04 52.13 -34.00
N PRO A 70 7.26 52.90 -32.92
CA PRO A 70 7.10 52.37 -31.58
C PRO A 70 5.59 52.23 -31.29
N CYS A 71 5.08 51.01 -31.28
CA CYS A 71 3.76 50.73 -30.73
C CYS A 71 3.86 50.72 -29.19
N THR A 72 3.53 51.86 -28.59
CA THR A 72 3.07 51.94 -27.21
C THR A 72 1.68 51.29 -27.11
N THR A 73 1.45 50.56 -26.00
CA THR A 73 0.25 49.78 -25.57
C THR A 73 0.47 48.27 -25.66
N ALA A 74 0.32 47.43 -24.63
CA ALA A 74 -0.06 47.62 -23.24
C ALA A 74 0.78 46.66 -22.37
N ARG A 75 1.44 47.19 -21.33
CA ARG A 75 1.98 46.36 -20.24
C ARG A 75 0.79 45.69 -19.56
N ARG A 76 0.53 44.43 -19.90
CA ARG A 76 -0.31 43.56 -19.07
C ARG A 76 0.44 43.40 -17.75
N ARG A 77 0.10 44.24 -16.77
CA ARG A 77 0.54 44.08 -15.39
C ARG A 77 0.05 42.69 -14.98
N PHE A 78 0.96 41.73 -14.91
CA PHE A 78 0.75 40.60 -14.04
C PHE A 78 0.66 41.19 -12.64
N ASN A 79 -0.56 41.29 -12.11
CA ASN A 79 -0.75 41.40 -10.69
C ASN A 79 -0.06 40.18 -10.09
N ARG A 80 1.17 40.36 -9.61
CA ARG A 80 1.69 39.55 -8.52
C ARG A 80 0.78 39.86 -7.34
N SER A 81 -0.38 39.20 -7.28
CA SER A 81 -0.89 38.80 -5.99
C SER A 81 0.19 37.87 -5.45
N SER A 82 1.07 38.42 -4.61
CA SER A 82 1.83 37.63 -3.68
C SER A 82 0.79 36.78 -2.95
N LEU A 83 0.62 35.53 -3.37
CA LEU A 83 0.20 34.51 -2.45
C LEU A 83 1.31 34.50 -1.41
N VAL A 84 1.13 35.32 -0.38
CA VAL A 84 1.83 35.16 0.88
C VAL A 84 1.60 33.69 1.21
N ALA A 85 2.67 32.91 1.18
CA ALA A 85 2.63 31.56 1.72
C ALA A 85 2.26 31.75 3.19
N VAL A 86 0.97 31.66 3.50
CA VAL A 86 0.50 31.57 4.87
C VAL A 86 1.16 30.30 5.38
N HIS A 87 2.17 30.46 6.21
CA HIS A 87 2.64 29.39 7.05
C HIS A 87 1.40 28.95 7.85
N GLN A 88 0.84 27.80 7.49
CA GLN A 88 -0.08 27.08 8.37
C GLN A 88 0.76 26.57 9.54
N MET A 89 1.19 27.49 10.41
CA MET A 89 1.64 27.12 11.74
C MET A 89 0.36 27.16 12.57
N MET A 90 -0.22 25.98 12.81
CA MET A 90 -1.13 25.86 13.95
C MET A 90 -0.33 26.26 15.18
N GLU A 91 -0.95 27.07 16.05
CA GLU A 91 -0.31 27.42 17.31
C GLU A 91 0.01 26.12 18.07
N PRO A 92 1.24 25.95 18.58
CA PRO A 92 1.56 24.78 19.37
C PRO A 92 0.77 24.86 20.67
N ASP A 93 -0.22 23.99 20.82
CA ASP A 93 -0.89 23.75 22.10
C ASP A 93 0.14 23.32 23.15
N GLU A 94 -0.18 23.47 24.44
CA GLU A 94 0.68 23.08 25.58
C GLU A 94 1.10 21.60 25.55
N LYS A 95 0.45 20.77 24.72
CA LYS A 95 0.73 19.34 24.50
C LYS A 95 1.58 19.05 23.24
N GLY A 96 2.03 20.08 22.54
CA GLY A 96 2.77 19.98 21.27
C GLY A 96 1.86 19.97 20.03
N GLU A 97 2.47 20.16 18.86
CA GLU A 97 1.79 20.12 17.56
C GLU A 97 1.65 18.66 17.08
N GLY A 98 0.42 18.16 16.97
CA GLY A 98 0.16 16.83 16.41
C GLY A 98 -1.28 16.35 16.60
N SER A 99 -1.89 15.85 15.53
CA SER A 99 -3.15 15.11 15.60
C SER A 99 -2.87 13.65 15.93
N VAL A 100 -3.48 13.12 16.99
CA VAL A 100 -3.42 11.70 17.34
C VAL A 100 -4.67 11.00 16.81
N ASN A 101 -4.49 10.04 15.91
CA ASN A 101 -5.56 9.15 15.48
C ASN A 101 -5.74 8.05 16.52
N ILE A 102 -6.97 7.76 16.92
CA ILE A 102 -7.26 6.71 17.90
C ILE A 102 -8.02 5.60 17.18
N ALA A 103 -7.39 4.45 17.05
CA ALA A 103 -8.03 3.23 16.60
C ALA A 103 -8.46 2.43 17.83
N SER A 104 -9.77 2.37 18.08
CA SER A 104 -10.35 1.51 19.10
C SER A 104 -10.75 0.17 18.49
N SER A 105 -10.35 -0.92 19.14
CA SER A 105 -10.93 -2.24 18.87
C SER A 105 -11.31 -2.89 20.18
N SER A 106 -12.61 -3.15 20.34
CA SER A 106 -13.23 -3.63 21.57
C SER A 106 -12.78 -2.84 22.81
N ASN A 107 -12.00 -3.44 23.72
CA ASN A 107 -11.53 -2.84 24.96
C ASN A 107 -10.08 -2.33 24.92
N ILE A 108 -9.46 -2.27 23.74
CA ILE A 108 -8.06 -1.83 23.56
C ILE A 108 -8.05 -0.61 22.63
N LEU A 109 -7.27 0.40 23.01
CA LEU A 109 -7.08 1.63 22.24
C LEU A 109 -5.64 1.67 21.73
N LEU A 110 -5.49 1.92 20.44
CA LEU A 110 -4.20 2.21 19.80
C LEU A 110 -4.22 3.65 19.34
N THR A 111 -3.12 4.36 19.61
CA THR A 111 -2.93 5.74 19.20
C THR A 111 -1.86 5.81 18.14
N GLU A 112 -2.14 6.50 17.05
CA GLU A 112 -1.27 6.64 15.90
C GLU A 112 -1.02 8.14 15.67
N GLN A 113 0.25 8.55 15.63
CA GLN A 113 0.62 9.95 15.41
C GLN A 113 0.91 10.24 13.93
N HIS A 114 1.32 9.22 13.18
CA HIS A 114 1.66 9.32 11.77
C HIS A 114 0.69 8.50 10.93
N ALA A 115 0.50 8.90 9.67
CA ALA A 115 -0.37 8.17 8.76
C ALA A 115 0.11 6.73 8.56
N ALA A 116 -0.80 5.78 8.72
CA ALA A 116 -0.53 4.37 8.49
C ALA A 116 -0.52 4.05 6.98
N ASP A 117 0.47 3.27 6.55
CA ASP A 117 0.45 2.63 5.24
C ASP A 117 -0.42 1.37 5.31
N VAL A 118 -1.55 1.39 4.59
CA VAL A 118 -2.56 0.32 4.66
C VAL A 118 -2.49 -0.51 3.38
N ALA A 119 -2.18 -1.80 3.49
CA ALA A 119 -2.28 -2.74 2.37
C ALA A 119 -3.43 -3.73 2.54
N GLY A 120 -4.20 -3.85 1.47
CA GLY A 120 -5.16 -4.92 1.25
C GLY A 120 -6.62 -4.56 1.55
N GLU A 121 -7.47 -4.72 0.53
CA GLU A 121 -8.88 -5.14 0.68
C GLU A 121 -9.17 -6.07 -0.50
N ILE A 122 -8.83 -7.35 -0.38
CA ILE A 122 -9.28 -8.36 -1.33
C ILE A 122 -10.25 -9.27 -0.59
N PRO A 123 -11.53 -9.35 -1.01
CA PRO A 123 -12.52 -10.13 -0.28
C PRO A 123 -12.12 -11.60 -0.24
N ALA A 124 -12.24 -12.21 0.95
CA ALA A 124 -12.17 -13.65 1.11
C ALA A 124 -13.39 -14.30 0.45
N MET A 125 -13.24 -15.55 0.00
CA MET A 125 -14.36 -16.32 -0.53
C MET A 125 -15.22 -16.82 0.63
N ASP A 126 -16.49 -16.43 0.66
CA ASP A 126 -17.45 -16.98 1.61
C ASP A 126 -17.94 -18.35 1.13
N ALA A 127 -17.35 -19.40 1.70
CA ALA A 127 -17.69 -20.79 1.43
C ALA A 127 -18.10 -21.54 2.71
N LEU A 128 -18.30 -20.83 3.83
CA LEU A 128 -18.52 -21.46 5.13
C LEU A 128 -19.81 -22.28 5.17
N SER A 129 -20.87 -21.77 4.54
CA SER A 129 -22.18 -22.43 4.43
C SER A 129 -22.16 -23.74 3.63
N LEU A 130 -21.15 -23.93 2.77
CA LEU A 130 -21.02 -25.14 1.94
C LEU A 130 -20.26 -26.26 2.65
N VAL A 131 -19.51 -25.94 3.69
CA VAL A 131 -18.50 -26.84 4.28
C VAL A 131 -18.88 -27.29 5.68
N SER A 132 -19.68 -26.51 6.39
CA SER A 132 -20.16 -26.82 7.73
C SER A 132 -21.67 -26.81 7.81
N THR A 133 -22.23 -27.87 8.40
CA THR A 133 -23.64 -27.92 8.84
C THR A 133 -23.81 -27.55 10.31
N ASP A 134 -22.70 -27.35 11.03
CA ASP A 134 -22.68 -27.01 12.45
C ASP A 134 -22.82 -25.50 12.68
N VAL A 135 -23.06 -25.08 13.92
CA VAL A 135 -23.26 -23.68 14.32
C VAL A 135 -22.00 -22.86 14.07
N ILE A 136 -22.09 -21.92 13.14
CA ILE A 136 -21.05 -20.92 12.88
C ILE A 136 -21.23 -19.78 13.89
N SER A 137 -20.24 -19.58 14.76
CA SER A 137 -20.25 -18.53 15.78
C SER A 137 -19.07 -17.57 15.60
N THR A 138 -19.34 -16.28 15.73
CA THR A 138 -18.31 -15.22 15.77
C THR A 138 -18.28 -14.60 17.16
N LEU A 139 -17.07 -14.39 17.69
CA LEU A 139 -16.83 -13.86 19.04
C LEU A 139 -15.98 -12.59 18.95
N PRO A 140 -16.54 -11.47 18.43
CA PRO A 140 -15.77 -10.26 18.11
C PRO A 140 -15.09 -9.66 19.35
N VAL A 141 -15.79 -9.69 20.50
CA VAL A 141 -15.29 -9.15 21.77
C VAL A 141 -13.99 -9.83 22.24
N LEU A 142 -13.75 -11.09 21.86
CA LEU A 142 -12.53 -11.81 22.23
C LEU A 142 -11.50 -11.77 21.11
N VAL A 143 -11.91 -11.91 19.85
CA VAL A 143 -10.99 -12.16 18.72
C VAL A 143 -10.50 -10.88 18.05
N GLU A 144 -11.33 -9.83 17.98
CA GLU A 144 -10.95 -8.57 17.28
C GLU A 144 -9.97 -7.71 18.09
N ARG A 145 -9.65 -8.13 19.31
CA ARG A 145 -8.72 -7.47 20.23
C ARG A 145 -7.29 -7.47 19.70
N PRO A 146 -6.64 -6.30 19.55
CA PRO A 146 -5.23 -6.20 19.24
C PRO A 146 -4.36 -6.88 20.30
N PHE A 147 -3.35 -7.62 19.87
CA PHE A 147 -2.38 -8.26 20.76
C PHE A 147 -0.97 -7.97 20.29
N VAL A 148 -0.08 -7.64 21.23
CA VAL A 148 1.34 -7.39 20.94
C VAL A 148 2.06 -8.73 20.85
N MET A 149 2.44 -9.12 19.63
CA MET A 149 3.15 -10.38 19.37
C MET A 149 4.60 -10.38 19.85
N SER A 150 5.30 -9.28 19.64
CA SER A 150 6.73 -9.14 19.93
C SER A 150 7.20 -7.70 19.72
N VAL A 151 8.27 -7.31 20.41
CA VAL A 151 8.98 -6.06 20.19
C VAL A 151 10.45 -6.41 19.93
N ASN A 152 10.98 -5.98 18.78
CA ASN A 152 12.35 -6.32 18.38
C ASN A 152 13.11 -5.08 17.92
N PRO A 153 14.41 -4.97 18.23
CA PRO A 153 15.22 -3.84 17.81
C PRO A 153 15.66 -3.99 16.34
N TRP A 154 15.62 -2.89 15.60
CA TRP A 154 16.23 -2.77 14.28
C TRP A 154 17.53 -1.98 14.39
N LYS A 155 18.65 -2.55 13.91
CA LYS A 155 20.00 -2.02 14.12
C LYS A 155 20.65 -1.59 12.80
N SER A 156 21.63 -0.70 12.89
CA SER A 156 22.43 -0.27 11.73
C SER A 156 23.36 -1.35 11.18
N THR A 157 23.56 -2.45 11.91
CA THR A 157 24.33 -3.61 11.47
C THR A 157 23.54 -4.54 10.55
N ASP A 158 22.22 -4.38 10.49
CA ASP A 158 21.36 -5.26 9.71
C ASP A 158 21.54 -4.98 8.21
N ILE A 159 21.75 -6.05 7.43
CA ILE A 159 22.16 -5.96 6.03
C ILE A 159 20.92 -5.91 5.13
N TYR A 160 21.07 -5.35 3.93
CA TYR A 160 20.04 -5.44 2.89
C TYR A 160 19.60 -6.89 2.64
N ASN A 161 18.29 -7.09 2.47
CA ASN A 161 17.64 -8.39 2.23
C ASN A 161 17.84 -9.41 3.37
N GLN A 162 18.14 -8.95 4.58
CA GLN A 162 18.10 -9.77 5.78
C GLN A 162 16.69 -9.79 6.36
N GLU A 163 16.17 -10.99 6.63
CA GLU A 163 14.90 -11.16 7.34
C GLU A 163 15.12 -10.89 8.83
N LEU A 164 14.46 -9.85 9.35
CA LEU A 164 14.51 -9.52 10.78
C LEU A 164 13.59 -10.43 11.58
N LEU A 165 12.39 -10.68 11.07
CA LEU A 165 11.34 -11.44 11.75
C LEU A 165 10.54 -12.25 10.75
N SER A 166 10.26 -13.49 11.13
CA SER A 166 9.38 -14.41 10.43
C SER A 166 8.33 -14.93 11.40
N TYR A 167 7.07 -14.91 11.00
CA TYR A 167 5.97 -15.52 11.76
C TYR A 167 5.08 -16.34 10.86
N SER A 168 4.78 -17.56 11.30
CA SER A 168 3.78 -18.43 10.69
C SER A 168 2.45 -18.29 11.45
N LEU A 169 1.59 -17.36 11.01
CA LEU A 169 0.27 -17.18 11.61
C LEU A 169 -0.75 -18.13 10.94
N PRO A 170 -1.73 -18.69 11.68
CA PRO A 170 -2.04 -18.42 13.10
C PRO A 170 -1.27 -19.28 14.11
N ARG A 171 -0.42 -20.23 13.69
CA ARG A 171 0.26 -21.18 14.59
C ARG A 171 1.09 -20.47 15.67
N ASP A 172 1.96 -19.56 15.28
CA ASP A 172 2.85 -18.87 16.21
C ASP A 172 2.09 -17.94 17.17
N PHE A 173 0.93 -17.44 16.74
CA PHE A 173 0.02 -16.66 17.59
C PHE A 173 -0.54 -17.52 18.72
N VAL A 174 -1.06 -18.71 18.42
CA VAL A 174 -1.61 -19.61 19.44
C VAL A 174 -0.56 -20.02 20.47
N ILE A 175 0.68 -20.26 20.02
CA ILE A 175 1.78 -20.66 20.92
C ILE A 175 2.17 -19.50 21.85
N LYS A 176 2.29 -18.28 21.32
CA LYS A 176 2.74 -17.12 22.09
C LYS A 176 1.64 -16.49 22.96
N ALA A 177 0.40 -16.52 22.49
CA ALA A 177 -0.74 -15.91 23.13
C ALA A 177 -1.59 -16.92 23.92
N LYS A 178 -0.99 -18.03 24.39
CA LYS A 178 -1.71 -19.14 25.03
C LYS A 178 -2.64 -18.69 26.16
N ASP A 179 -2.21 -17.71 26.96
CA ASP A 179 -2.96 -17.19 28.12
C ASP A 179 -3.88 -16.02 27.76
N ASN A 180 -3.92 -15.60 26.49
CA ASN A 180 -4.72 -14.47 26.04
C ASN A 180 -6.16 -14.91 25.73
N PRO A 181 -7.20 -14.14 26.14
CA PRO A 181 -8.59 -14.38 25.74
C PRO A 181 -8.80 -14.56 24.23
N ASN A 182 -7.96 -13.96 23.38
CA ASN A 182 -8.05 -14.09 21.93
C ASN A 182 -7.92 -15.54 21.42
N VAL A 183 -7.25 -16.42 22.18
CA VAL A 183 -7.00 -17.82 21.79
C VAL A 183 -8.11 -18.75 22.29
N VAL A 184 -8.98 -18.31 23.20
CA VAL A 184 -10.05 -19.15 23.78
C VAL A 184 -10.93 -19.80 22.70
N PRO A 185 -11.41 -19.09 21.65
CA PRO A 185 -12.20 -19.72 20.60
C PRO A 185 -11.41 -20.76 19.79
N LEU A 186 -10.09 -20.59 19.65
CA LEU A 186 -9.19 -21.53 18.98
C LEU A 186 -8.93 -22.78 19.82
N MET A 187 -9.07 -22.72 21.15
CA MET A 187 -8.92 -23.90 22.02
C MET A 187 -10.19 -24.76 22.06
N VAL A 188 -11.36 -24.13 21.97
CA VAL A 188 -12.65 -24.83 22.06
C VAL A 188 -13.08 -25.38 20.69
N ASN A 189 -12.90 -24.60 19.62
CA ASN A 189 -13.35 -24.97 18.29
C ASN A 189 -12.25 -25.67 17.50
N ARG A 190 -12.64 -26.72 16.76
CA ARG A 190 -11.73 -27.49 15.90
C ARG A 190 -11.38 -26.80 14.59
N TYR A 191 -12.24 -25.91 14.13
CA TYR A 191 -12.15 -25.31 12.82
C TYR A 191 -12.13 -23.79 12.92
N PHE A 192 -11.33 -23.16 12.07
CA PHE A 192 -11.12 -21.71 12.08
C PHE A 192 -11.07 -21.13 10.67
N HIS A 193 -11.77 -20.02 10.50
CA HIS A 193 -11.76 -19.20 9.30
C HIS A 193 -11.86 -17.74 9.74
N SER A 194 -10.86 -16.93 9.39
CA SER A 194 -10.82 -15.51 9.74
C SER A 194 -9.84 -14.77 8.86
N ASP A 195 -10.18 -13.52 8.57
CA ASP A 195 -9.22 -12.53 8.11
C ASP A 195 -8.38 -12.04 9.29
N LEU A 196 -7.18 -11.53 9.01
CA LEU A 196 -6.24 -11.04 10.00
C LEU A 196 -5.86 -9.59 9.69
N GLU A 197 -5.79 -8.75 10.72
CA GLU A 197 -5.20 -7.41 10.62
C GLU A 197 -3.91 -7.39 11.43
N ILE A 198 -2.79 -7.14 10.74
CA ILE A 198 -1.46 -7.06 11.35
C ILE A 198 -1.05 -5.60 11.36
N ARG A 199 -0.71 -5.09 12.53
CA ARG A 199 -0.20 -3.73 12.70
C ARG A 199 1.24 -3.78 13.15
N VAL A 200 2.07 -2.94 12.54
CA VAL A 200 3.45 -2.76 12.94
C VAL A 200 3.71 -1.28 13.16
N GLN A 201 4.08 -0.97 14.40
CA GLN A 201 4.42 0.38 14.81
C GLN A 201 5.93 0.50 14.89
N LEU A 202 6.46 1.50 14.18
CA LEU A 202 7.88 1.80 14.18
C LEU A 202 8.10 3.06 15.02
N ASN A 203 9.04 2.97 15.96
CA ASN A 203 9.49 4.11 16.74
C ASN A 203 10.93 4.41 16.36
N ALA A 204 11.13 5.39 15.49
CA ALA A 204 12.44 5.86 15.08
C ALA A 204 12.57 7.37 15.23
N ASN A 205 13.80 7.81 15.43
CA ASN A 205 14.10 9.23 15.46
C ASN A 205 14.11 9.79 14.02
N LYS A 206 13.69 11.05 13.85
CA LYS A 206 13.66 11.78 12.58
C LYS A 206 15.01 11.84 11.84
N PHE A 207 16.12 11.69 12.56
CA PHE A 207 17.47 11.67 11.98
C PHE A 207 17.92 10.28 11.50
N MET A 208 17.16 9.23 11.80
CA MET A 208 17.42 7.89 11.31
C MET A 208 16.85 7.74 9.89
N MET A 209 17.60 7.08 9.02
CA MET A 209 17.20 6.81 7.64
C MET A 209 17.24 5.30 7.41
N GLY A 210 16.19 4.78 6.80
CA GLY A 210 16.09 3.36 6.47
C GLY A 210 14.67 3.00 6.08
N GLN A 211 14.52 1.83 5.48
CA GLN A 211 13.25 1.32 5.02
C GLN A 211 13.12 -0.16 5.37
N LEU A 212 11.98 -0.54 5.93
CA LEU A 212 11.59 -1.92 6.15
C LEU A 212 10.39 -2.24 5.27
N GLN A 213 10.32 -3.50 4.87
CA GLN A 213 9.19 -4.03 4.14
C GLN A 213 8.57 -5.16 4.94
N ILE A 214 7.26 -5.12 5.08
CA ILE A 214 6.48 -6.21 5.66
C ILE A 214 5.69 -6.82 4.52
N SER A 215 5.82 -8.12 4.32
CA SER A 215 5.13 -8.83 3.24
C SER A 215 4.45 -10.07 3.76
N TRP A 216 3.31 -10.39 3.17
CA TRP A 216 2.59 -11.62 3.43
C TRP A 216 2.80 -12.63 2.30
N TYR A 217 3.08 -13.87 2.67
CA TYR A 217 3.16 -14.99 1.74
C TYR A 217 2.23 -16.12 2.20
N TYR A 218 1.35 -16.57 1.31
CA TYR A 218 0.42 -17.65 1.61
C TYR A 218 1.13 -19.01 1.44
N GLN A 219 1.06 -19.86 2.46
CA GLN A 219 1.54 -21.25 2.44
C GLN A 219 3.02 -21.42 2.00
N PRO A 220 3.98 -20.84 2.73
CA PRO A 220 5.40 -21.01 2.41
C PRO A 220 5.84 -22.49 2.44
N ASP A 221 5.25 -23.32 3.31
CA ASP A 221 5.63 -24.72 3.49
C ASP A 221 5.33 -25.62 2.28
N LEU A 222 4.33 -25.24 1.46
CA LEU A 222 3.99 -25.97 0.24
C LEU A 222 4.85 -25.56 -0.96
N ASP A 223 5.63 -24.47 -0.84
CA ASP A 223 6.50 -23.98 -1.90
C ASP A 223 7.95 -24.43 -1.68
N LYS A 224 8.36 -25.47 -2.42
CA LYS A 224 9.73 -26.00 -2.41
C LYS A 224 10.80 -24.94 -2.70
N ASN A 225 10.47 -23.90 -3.47
CA ASN A 225 11.40 -22.84 -3.88
C ASN A 225 11.25 -21.56 -3.03
N PHE A 226 10.57 -21.62 -1.90
CA PHE A 226 10.33 -20.47 -1.03
C PHE A 226 11.62 -19.74 -0.65
N LYS A 227 12.70 -20.46 -0.35
CA LYS A 227 14.01 -19.86 0.00
C LYS A 227 14.56 -18.91 -1.06
N ASN A 228 14.35 -19.22 -2.34
CA ASN A 228 14.80 -18.36 -3.44
C ASN A 228 13.83 -17.19 -3.68
N ARG A 229 12.56 -17.39 -3.32
CA ARG A 229 11.51 -16.38 -3.46
C ARG A 229 11.47 -15.39 -2.31
N ASN A 230 11.93 -15.77 -1.12
CA ASN A 230 12.03 -14.91 0.05
C ASN A 230 13.14 -13.87 -0.14
N ASN A 231 12.81 -12.82 -0.88
CA ASN A 231 13.66 -11.66 -1.09
C ASN A 231 12.78 -10.41 -1.26
N VAL A 232 13.36 -9.24 -1.00
CA VAL A 232 12.68 -7.94 -1.07
C VAL A 232 12.03 -7.71 -2.44
N ALA A 233 12.70 -8.10 -3.53
CA ALA A 233 12.22 -7.87 -4.90
C ALA A 233 10.96 -8.67 -5.26
N ASN A 234 10.81 -9.88 -4.73
CA ASN A 234 9.63 -10.72 -4.92
C ASN A 234 8.54 -10.35 -3.91
N ASN A 235 8.93 -10.07 -2.66
CA ASN A 235 8.01 -9.65 -1.61
C ASN A 235 7.32 -8.32 -1.98
N SER A 236 7.98 -7.44 -2.75
CA SER A 236 7.36 -6.19 -3.25
C SER A 236 6.32 -6.42 -4.35
N GLN A 237 6.18 -7.65 -4.84
CA GLN A 237 5.12 -8.02 -5.79
C GLN A 237 3.93 -8.68 -5.09
N THR A 238 4.10 -9.10 -3.83
CA THR A 238 3.02 -9.70 -3.03
C THR A 238 2.30 -8.64 -2.20
N LEU A 239 1.36 -9.07 -1.35
CA LEU A 239 0.71 -8.19 -0.39
C LEU A 239 1.76 -7.69 0.61
N HIS A 240 2.10 -6.40 0.56
CA HIS A 240 3.15 -5.81 1.39
C HIS A 240 2.83 -4.36 1.77
N THR A 241 3.45 -3.90 2.85
CA THR A 241 3.47 -2.51 3.32
C THR A 241 4.91 -2.06 3.56
N ILE A 242 5.10 -0.74 3.57
CA ILE A 242 6.40 -0.12 3.72
C ILE A 242 6.45 0.70 5.01
N LEU A 243 7.51 0.46 5.79
CA LEU A 243 7.87 1.27 6.94
C LEU A 243 9.14 2.07 6.64
N ASN A 244 9.15 3.34 7.02
CA ASN A 244 10.24 4.28 6.81
C ASN A 244 10.66 4.88 8.15
N ALA A 245 11.95 4.77 8.47
CA ALA A 245 12.54 5.29 9.70
C ALA A 245 12.41 6.81 9.81
N GLY A 246 12.59 7.53 8.70
CA GLY A 246 12.64 8.99 8.72
C GLY A 246 11.33 9.66 9.08
N THR A 247 10.21 8.99 8.74
CA THR A 247 8.86 9.46 9.03
C THR A 247 8.23 8.76 10.24
N SER A 248 8.89 7.73 10.78
CA SER A 248 8.36 6.87 11.86
C SER A 248 6.90 6.47 11.62
N ASN A 249 6.57 6.03 10.41
CA ASN A 249 5.20 5.70 10.04
C ASN A 249 4.77 4.36 10.65
N GLU A 250 3.46 4.11 10.57
CA GLU A 250 2.87 2.84 10.95
C GLU A 250 2.46 2.06 9.70
N ALA A 251 2.34 0.75 9.83
CA ALA A 251 1.91 -0.11 8.73
C ALA A 251 0.77 -1.04 9.20
N VAL A 252 -0.30 -1.08 8.41
CA VAL A 252 -1.46 -1.95 8.64
C VAL A 252 -1.61 -2.87 7.44
N LEU A 253 -1.46 -4.17 7.67
CA LEU A 253 -1.56 -5.21 6.67
C LEU A 253 -2.83 -6.02 6.93
N ARG A 254 -3.83 -5.88 6.06
CA ARG A 254 -5.07 -6.65 6.10
C ARG A 254 -4.93 -7.87 5.23
N VAL A 255 -4.82 -9.02 5.88
CA VAL A 255 -4.58 -10.32 5.26
C VAL A 255 -5.90 -11.08 5.21
N PRO A 256 -6.49 -11.26 4.01
CA PRO A 256 -7.66 -12.10 3.87
C PRO A 256 -7.30 -13.58 4.02
N TYR A 257 -8.26 -14.38 4.50
CA TYR A 257 -8.12 -15.83 4.56
C TYR A 257 -7.97 -16.42 3.15
N ARG A 258 -6.81 -17.03 2.89
CA ARG A 258 -6.58 -17.82 1.68
C ARG A 258 -5.81 -19.08 2.02
N TYR A 259 -6.48 -20.20 1.81
CA TYR A 259 -5.92 -21.51 2.02
C TYR A 259 -6.55 -22.47 1.00
N TYR A 260 -5.89 -23.60 0.71
CA TYR A 260 -6.42 -24.55 -0.27
C TYR A 260 -7.68 -25.26 0.24
N LYS A 261 -7.85 -25.33 1.57
CA LYS A 261 -9.12 -25.69 2.20
C LYS A 261 -9.90 -24.41 2.55
N PRO A 262 -11.23 -24.42 2.45
CA PRO A 262 -12.06 -23.29 2.83
C PRO A 262 -12.03 -22.99 4.34
N ILE A 263 -11.70 -23.97 5.18
CA ILE A 263 -11.59 -23.83 6.63
C ILE A 263 -10.29 -24.49 7.11
N MET A 264 -9.63 -23.87 8.10
CA MET A 264 -8.39 -24.37 8.70
C MET A 264 -8.71 -25.28 9.89
N GLU A 265 -7.92 -26.35 10.04
CA GLU A 265 -7.96 -27.22 11.23
C GLU A 265 -7.12 -26.57 12.35
N VAL A 266 -7.67 -26.51 13.56
CA VAL A 266 -6.99 -26.05 14.78
C VAL A 266 -6.67 -27.25 15.66
N GLY A 267 -5.40 -27.39 16.05
CA GLY A 267 -4.91 -28.51 16.86
C GLY A 267 -4.48 -29.73 16.05
N ALA A 268 -3.65 -30.57 16.66
CA ALA A 268 -3.30 -31.87 16.08
C ALA A 268 -4.48 -32.84 16.25
N ARG A 269 -4.75 -33.63 15.21
CA ARG A 269 -5.66 -34.77 15.32
C ARG A 269 -4.84 -35.95 15.82
N GLU A 270 -5.12 -36.46 17.02
CA GLU A 270 -4.43 -37.65 17.57
C GLU A 270 -4.49 -38.85 16.61
N ASP A 271 -5.51 -38.91 15.73
CA ASP A 271 -5.70 -39.98 14.74
C ASP A 271 -4.82 -39.89 13.46
N LYS A 272 -4.08 -38.80 13.24
CA LYS A 272 -3.24 -38.64 12.05
C LYS A 272 -1.78 -38.87 12.42
N GLU A 273 -1.24 -40.04 12.10
CA GLU A 273 0.20 -40.20 11.89
C GLU A 273 0.62 -39.20 10.80
N THR A 274 1.40 -38.19 11.19
CA THR A 274 1.98 -37.25 10.23
C THR A 274 2.94 -37.99 9.30
N PRO A 275 2.89 -37.79 7.97
CA PRO A 275 3.99 -38.21 7.10
C PRO A 275 5.28 -37.44 7.40
#